data_AF-A0A943FP24-F1
#
_entry.id   AF-A0A943FP24-F1
#
_cell.length_a   1.000
_cell.length_b   1.000
_cell.length_c   1.000
_cell.angle_alpha   90.00
_cell.angle_beta   90.00
_cell.angle_gamma   90.00
#
_symmetry.space_group_name_H-M   'P 1'
#
loop_
_entity.id
_entity.type
_entity.pdbx_description
1 polymer ?
#
loop_
_entity_poly.entity_id
_entity_poly.type
_entity_poly.pdbx_seq_one_letter_code
_entity_poly.pdbx_strand_id
1 'polypeptide(L)' 'MNTYQAQIAIDAALRRCGGGVYRLRLIHGYRGGTAIRDMLWTVYNKRSQVKRLVSISEGVTELVLREY' A
#
# COMPACT_ATOMS: atom_id res chain seq x y z
N MET A 1 -5.76 1.11 14.14
CA MET A 1 -4.62 0.32 13.61
C MET A 1 -3.40 1.21 13.57
N ASN A 2 -2.28 0.79 14.16
CA ASN A 2 -1.02 1.54 14.07
C ASN A 2 -0.23 1.16 12.80
N THR A 3 0.87 1.88 12.52
CA THR A 3 1.70 1.65 11.33
C THR A 3 2.31 0.25 11.27
N TYR A 4 2.73 -0.30 12.42
CA TYR A 4 3.27 -1.66 12.51
C TYR A 4 2.26 -2.74 12.10
N GLN A 5 1.05 -2.68 12.65
CA GLN A 5 -0.05 -3.58 12.29
C GLN A 5 -0.44 -3.44 10.82
N ALA A 6 -0.49 -2.20 10.32
CA ALA A 6 -0.79 -1.94 8.91
C ALA A 6 0.27 -2.56 8.00
N GLN A 7 1.56 -2.40 8.32
CA GLN A 7 2.66 -2.97 7.55
C GLN A 7 2.59 -4.50 7.51
N ILE A 8 2.32 -5.16 8.64
CA ILE A 8 2.15 -6.63 8.68
C ILE A 8 1.00 -7.07 7.77
N ALA A 9 -0.16 -6.39 7.86
CA ALA A 9 -1.33 -6.72 7.04
C ALA A 9 -1.06 -6.55 5.55
N ILE A 10 -0.39 -5.46 5.17
CA ILE A 10 -0.02 -5.17 3.78
C ILE A 10 1.00 -6.18 3.27
N ASP A 11 2.03 -6.50 4.05
CA ASP A 11 3.03 -7.50 3.67
C ASP A 11 2.39 -8.88 3.47
N ALA A 12 1.45 -9.27 4.34
CA ALA A 12 0.70 -10.50 4.17
C ALA A 12 -0.17 -10.48 2.91
N ALA A 13 -0.81 -9.35 2.59
CA ALA A 13 -1.60 -9.18 1.37
C ALA A 13 -0.72 -9.24 0.11
N LEU A 14 0.44 -8.58 0.10
CA LEU A 14 1.39 -8.61 -1.00
C LEU A 14 1.94 -10.02 -1.26
N ARG A 15 2.21 -10.81 -0.21
CA ARG A 15 2.63 -12.22 -0.37
C ARG A 15 1.56 -13.09 -1.02
N ARG A 16 0.28 -12.77 -0.83
CA ARG A 16 -0.85 -13.48 -1.46
C ARG A 16 -1.16 -13.01 -2.88
N CYS A 17 -0.60 -11.88 -3.31
CA CYS A 17 -0.82 -11.37 -4.66
C CYS A 17 -0.11 -12.26 -5.69
N GLY A 18 -0.90 -13.03 -6.45
CA GLY A 18 -0.42 -13.81 -7.59
C GLY A 18 -0.26 -12.97 -8.87
N GLY A 19 0.14 -13.62 -9.97
CA GLY A 19 0.38 -12.93 -11.25
C GLY A 19 -0.84 -12.23 -11.86
N GLY A 20 -2.06 -12.58 -11.46
CA GLY A 20 -3.27 -11.90 -11.93
C GLY A 20 -3.58 -10.56 -11.24
N VAL A 21 -2.84 -10.18 -10.18
CA VAL A 21 -3.13 -8.97 -9.41
C VAL A 21 -2.29 -7.80 -9.92
N TYR A 22 -2.95 -6.79 -10.47
CA TYR A 22 -2.29 -5.61 -11.02
C TYR A 22 -2.13 -4.49 -10.01
N ARG A 23 -3.10 -4.35 -9.10
CA ARG A 23 -3.15 -3.28 -8.11
C ARG A 23 -3.68 -3.83 -6.79
N LEU A 24 -3.11 -3.35 -5.68
CA LEU A 24 -3.63 -3.57 -4.34
C LEU A 24 -4.09 -2.21 -3.77
N ARG A 25 -5.39 -2.07 -3.55
CA ARG A 25 -5.97 -0.84 -2.98
C ARG A 25 -5.97 -0.92 -1.46
N LEU A 26 -5.34 0.06 -0.83
CA LEU A 26 -5.22 0.18 0.62
C LEU A 26 -6.15 1.31 1.11
N ILE A 27 -7.18 0.93 1.86
CA ILE A 27 -8.08 1.88 2.52
C ILE A 27 -7.62 2.00 3.97
N HIS A 28 -6.90 3.08 4.27
CA HIS A 28 -6.34 3.32 5.60
C HIS A 28 -7.03 4.46 6.35
N GLY A 29 -7.87 5.23 5.66
CA GLY A 29 -8.55 6.40 6.23
C GLY A 29 -7.59 7.58 6.47
N TYR A 30 -8.16 8.72 6.84
CA TYR A 30 -7.43 9.98 7.06
C TYR A 30 -7.66 10.63 8.44
N ARG A 31 -8.73 10.25 9.16
CA ARG A 31 -9.11 10.90 10.43
C ARG A 31 -8.04 10.80 11.54
N GLY A 32 -7.15 9.80 11.45
CA GLY A 32 -6.00 9.64 12.35
C GLY A 32 -4.72 10.31 11.85
N GLY A 33 -4.81 11.17 10.83
CA GLY A 33 -3.67 11.80 10.16
C GLY A 33 -3.07 10.95 9.03
N THR A 34 -1.84 11.29 8.64
CA THR A 34 -1.14 10.75 7.47
C THR A 34 -0.15 9.64 7.81
N ALA A 35 0.00 9.24 9.08
CA ALA A 35 1.06 8.32 9.51
C ALA A 35 1.12 7.00 8.70
N ILE A 36 -0.03 6.43 8.34
CA ILE A 36 -0.06 5.24 7.47
C ILE A 36 0.34 5.62 6.05
N ARG A 37 -0.22 6.70 5.47
CA ARG A 37 0.14 7.18 4.14
C ARG A 37 1.64 7.42 4.01
N ASP A 38 2.24 8.10 4.98
CA ASP A 38 3.67 8.43 4.99
C ASP A 38 4.51 7.15 5.09
N MET A 39 4.12 6.22 5.97
CA MET A 39 4.74 4.91 6.05
C MET A 39 4.68 4.16 4.71
N LEU A 40 3.56 4.22 3.97
CA LEU A 40 3.46 3.57 2.66
C LEU A 40 4.55 4.07 1.70
N TRP A 41 4.75 5.38 1.64
CA TRP A 41 5.78 6.00 0.79
C TRP A 41 7.20 5.65 1.24
N THR A 42 7.47 5.59 2.55
CA THR A 42 8.79 5.20 3.05
C THR A 42 9.10 3.73 2.79
N VAL A 43 8.14 2.83 3.02
CA VAL A 43 8.38 1.38 3.02
C VAL A 43 8.22 0.76 1.63
N TYR A 44 7.19 1.15 0.87
CA TYR A 44 6.82 0.44 -0.36
C TYR A 44 7.30 1.09 -1.65
N ASN A 45 7.74 2.36 -1.63
CA ASN A 45 8.23 3.03 -2.84
C ASN A 45 9.49 2.40 -3.45
N LYS A 46 10.25 1.63 -2.66
CA LYS A 46 11.45 0.90 -3.10
C LYS A 46 11.28 -0.62 -3.09
N ARG A 47 10.07 -1.13 -2.88
CA ARG A 47 9.80 -2.58 -2.80
C ARG A 47 9.72 -3.15 -4.21
N SER A 48 10.49 -4.20 -4.51
CA SER A 48 10.58 -4.78 -5.86
C SER A 48 9.23 -5.23 -6.47
N GLN A 49 8.28 -5.67 -5.64
CA GLN A 49 6.93 -6.07 -6.06
C GLN A 49 6.02 -4.87 -6.40
N VAL A 50 6.36 -3.66 -5.95
CA VAL A 50 5.56 -2.44 -6.14
C VAL A 50 6.24 -1.57 -7.19
N LYS A 51 5.60 -1.40 -8.34
CA LYS A 51 6.09 -0.57 -9.45
C LYS A 51 5.92 0.92 -9.16
N ARG A 52 4.80 1.30 -8.54
CA ARG A 52 4.52 2.66 -8.10
C ARG A 52 3.43 2.69 -7.05
N LEU A 53 3.41 3.78 -6.28
CA LEU A 53 2.29 4.13 -5.42
C LEU A 53 1.46 5.22 -6.08
N VAL A 54 0.14 5.14 -5.94
CA VAL A 54 -0.78 6.16 -6.42
C VAL A 54 -1.69 6.56 -5.27
N SER A 55 -1.63 7.83 -4.86
CA SER A 55 -2.61 8.38 -3.93
C SER A 55 -3.89 8.67 -4.70
N ILE A 56 -4.98 7.99 -4.33
CA ILE A 56 -6.30 8.18 -4.93
C ILE A 56 -7.09 9.24 -4.15
N SER A 57 -6.92 9.24 -2.83
CA SER A 57 -7.42 10.27 -1.92
C SER A 57 -6.60 10.27 -0.63
N GLU A 58 -6.90 11.17 0.29
CA GLU A 58 -6.24 11.27 1.60
C GLU A 58 -6.26 9.96 2.42
N GLY A 59 -7.28 9.11 2.23
CA GLY A 59 -7.44 7.85 2.95
C GLY A 59 -7.23 6.58 2.11
N VAL A 60 -6.86 6.73 0.84
CA VAL A 60 -6.77 5.61 -0.11
C VAL A 60 -5.52 5.71 -0.97
N THR A 61 -4.70 4.66 -0.93
CA THR A 61 -3.49 4.53 -1.74
C THR A 61 -3.51 3.20 -2.48
N GLU A 62 -3.12 3.19 -3.76
CA GLU A 62 -2.92 1.97 -4.54
C GLU A 62 -1.44 1.63 -4.67
N LEU A 63 -1.10 0.37 -4.41
CA LEU A 63 0.17 -0.22 -4.83
C LEU A 63 -0.03 -0.83 -6.21
N VAL A 64 0.63 -0.29 -7.22
CA VAL A 64 0.64 -0.86 -8.56
C VAL A 64 1.71 -1.95 -8.60
N LEU A 65 1.31 -3.18 -8.93
CA LEU A 65 2.16 -4.36 -8.95
C LEU A 65 2.58 -4.74 -10.38
N ARG A 66 1.77 -4.37 -11.38
CA ARG A 66 2.01 -4.60 -12.81
C ARG A 66 1.51 -3.42 -13.64
N GLU A 67 2.20 -3.15 -14.74
CA GLU A 67 1.76 -2.21 -15.78
C GLU A 67 1.11 -3.00 -16.94
N TYR A 68 0.27 -2.33 -17.70
CA TYR A 68 -0.40 -2.85 -18.90
C TYR A 68 0.31 -2.39 -20.17
#